data_AF-A0A2G2W157-F1
#
_entry.id   AF-A0A2G2W157-F1
#
_cell.length_a   1.000
_cell.length_b   1.000
_cell.length_c   1.000
_cell.angle_alpha   90.00
_cell.angle_beta   90.00
_cell.angle_gamma   90.00
#
_symmetry.space_group_name_H-M   'P 1'
#
loop_
_entity.id
_entity.type
_entity.pdbx_description
1 polymer ?
#
loop_
_entity_poly.entity_id
_entity_poly.type
_entity_poly.pdbx_seq_one_letter_code
_entity_poly.pdbx_strand_id
1 'polypeptide(L)'
;MSLVCEKDRARGDYAKSFEDIDFDSFSEKDNDNDLEGPSIEKDVQVIETSHVKTSSKRKRSFEVQDVVGDISIKFVEVATAISRMVDSRLDMTKLHEEVMAMESYNEEFLSDAFDYLV
;
A
#
# COMPACT_ATOMS: atom_id res chain seq x y z
N MET A 1 -12.58 38.70 -38.22
CA MET A 1 -12.63 37.25 -37.94
C MET A 1 -11.24 36.68 -38.14
N SER A 2 -10.56 36.32 -37.04
CA SER A 2 -9.46 35.35 -37.04
C SER A 2 -9.28 34.90 -35.59
N LEU A 3 -9.63 33.65 -35.30
CA LEU A 3 -9.25 32.99 -34.06
C LEU A 3 -7.94 32.26 -34.37
N VAL A 4 -6.83 32.75 -33.81
CA VAL A 4 -5.55 32.06 -33.88
C VAL A 4 -5.60 30.91 -32.89
N CYS A 5 -5.71 29.68 -33.40
CA CYS A 5 -5.62 28.47 -32.58
C CYS A 5 -4.16 28.05 -32.51
N GLU A 6 -3.50 28.37 -31.40
CA GLU A 6 -2.18 27.83 -31.06
C GLU A 6 -2.33 26.35 -30.68
N LYS A 7 -1.68 25.46 -31.42
CA LYS A 7 -1.67 24.02 -31.16
C LYS A 7 -0.56 23.72 -30.16
N ASP A 8 -0.91 23.70 -28.88
CA ASP A 8 -0.07 23.11 -27.85
C ASP A 8 0.06 21.60 -28.12
N ARG A 9 1.27 21.16 -28.40
CA ARG A 9 1.64 19.74 -28.52
C ARG A 9 2.58 19.35 -27.39
N ALA A 10 2.23 19.65 -26.14
CA ALA A 10 2.79 18.97 -24.99
C ALA A 10 2.25 17.52 -24.89
N ARG A 11 2.59 16.65 -25.84
CA ARG A 11 2.38 15.20 -25.68
C ARG A 11 3.58 14.60 -24.94
N GLY A 12 3.51 14.67 -23.61
CA GLY A 12 4.43 13.97 -22.74
C GLY A 12 3.96 12.53 -22.54
N ASP A 13 4.43 11.62 -23.39
CA ASP A 13 4.25 10.19 -23.17
C ASP A 13 5.31 9.71 -22.16
N TYR A 14 5.14 10.03 -20.87
CA TYR A 14 5.94 9.46 -19.79
C TYR A 14 5.16 8.32 -19.12
N ALA A 15 5.11 7.17 -19.78
CA ALA A 15 4.72 5.92 -19.14
C ALA A 15 5.99 5.23 -18.62
N LYS A 16 6.33 5.43 -17.34
CA LYS A 16 7.35 4.60 -16.68
C LYS A 16 6.80 3.19 -16.50
N SER A 17 7.30 2.23 -17.26
CA SER A 17 7.10 0.80 -16.97
C SER A 17 8.08 0.36 -15.87
N PHE A 18 7.64 -0.60 -15.04
CA PHE A 18 8.43 -1.10 -13.90
C PHE A 18 9.60 -2.02 -14.30
N GLU A 19 9.72 -2.35 -15.58
CA GLU A 19 10.81 -3.20 -16.12
C GLU A 19 12.14 -2.47 -16.32
N ASP A 20 12.20 -1.14 -16.24
CA ASP A 20 13.41 -0.34 -16.50
C ASP A 20 14.15 0.10 -15.21
N ILE A 21 13.83 -0.50 -14.07
CA ILE A 21 14.59 -0.26 -12.83
C ILE A 21 15.70 -1.32 -12.75
N ASP A 22 16.85 -1.00 -13.33
CA ASP A 22 18.08 -1.73 -13.08
C ASP A 22 18.48 -1.53 -11.60
N PHE A 23 18.52 -2.63 -10.85
CA PHE A 23 18.88 -2.62 -9.43
C PHE A 23 20.41 -2.69 -9.21
N ASP A 24 21.19 -2.84 -10.27
CA ASP A 24 22.66 -2.84 -10.20
C ASP A 24 23.24 -1.44 -10.35
N SER A 25 23.05 -0.59 -9.33
CA SER A 25 24.02 0.47 -8.97
C SER A 25 23.55 1.29 -7.77
N PHE A 26 23.78 0.77 -6.57
CA PHE A 26 24.00 1.63 -5.42
C PHE A 26 25.39 2.27 -5.56
N SER A 27 25.55 3.23 -6.47
CA SER A 27 26.77 4.03 -6.57
C SER A 27 26.52 5.46 -6.13
N GLU A 28 27.53 5.94 -5.41
CA GLU A 28 27.74 7.23 -4.80
C GLU A 28 27.19 8.42 -5.59
N LYS A 29 26.63 9.35 -4.82
CA LYS A 29 26.01 10.57 -5.27
C LYS A 29 27.11 11.57 -5.62
N ASP A 30 27.32 11.82 -6.91
CA ASP A 30 27.87 13.09 -7.35
C ASP A 30 26.87 13.78 -8.27
N ASN A 31 26.61 15.05 -7.97
CA ASN A 31 25.47 15.79 -8.50
C ASN A 31 26.00 17.04 -9.19
N ASP A 32 26.74 16.84 -10.28
CA ASP A 32 27.14 17.91 -11.18
C ASP A 32 26.07 18.05 -12.26
N ASN A 33 25.07 18.87 -11.93
CA ASN A 33 24.33 19.59 -12.96
C ASN A 33 25.20 20.80 -13.30
N ASP A 34 25.77 20.85 -14.51
CA ASP A 34 25.84 22.15 -15.15
C ASP A 34 25.61 22.06 -16.66
N LEU A 35 24.58 22.80 -17.01
CA LEU A 35 23.99 22.99 -18.31
C LEU A 35 24.97 23.82 -19.15
N GLU A 36 25.25 23.30 -20.34
CA GLU A 36 26.13 23.92 -21.32
C GLU A 36 25.64 25.34 -21.72
N GLY A 37 26.42 26.35 -21.32
CA GLY A 37 26.56 27.66 -21.97
C GLY A 37 25.94 28.88 -21.25
N PRO A 38 26.48 30.11 -21.39
CA PRO A 38 27.53 30.56 -22.31
C PRO A 38 28.79 31.15 -21.65
N SER A 39 29.87 31.09 -22.41
CA SER A 39 31.17 31.77 -22.22
C SER A 39 31.05 33.25 -21.85
N ILE A 40 31.79 33.69 -20.82
CA ILE A 40 32.51 34.98 -20.83
C ILE A 40 33.64 34.97 -19.79
N GLU A 41 34.71 35.62 -20.21
CA GLU A 41 36.08 35.57 -19.73
C GLU A 41 36.38 36.64 -18.64
N LYS A 42 37.48 36.43 -17.90
CA LYS A 42 38.32 37.41 -17.17
C LYS A 42 38.04 37.67 -15.67
N ASP A 43 38.88 37.00 -14.86
CA ASP A 43 39.97 37.57 -14.03
C ASP A 43 39.73 38.22 -12.64
N VAL A 44 40.67 37.89 -11.75
CA VAL A 44 41.12 38.58 -10.51
C VAL A 44 40.36 38.35 -9.18
N GLN A 45 40.92 37.41 -8.41
CA GLN A 45 41.16 37.36 -6.96
C GLN A 45 40.68 38.54 -6.07
N VAL A 46 39.77 38.29 -5.12
CA VAL A 46 39.75 38.89 -3.75
C VAL A 46 39.07 37.92 -2.75
N ILE A 47 39.67 37.82 -1.57
CA ILE A 47 39.41 36.95 -0.40
C ILE A 47 38.18 37.39 0.42
N GLU A 48 37.60 36.42 1.15
CA GLU A 48 36.62 36.52 2.26
C GLU A 48 35.25 37.11 1.92
N THR A 49 34.16 36.37 2.10
CA THR A 49 33.62 36.03 3.43
C THR A 49 32.88 34.69 3.40
N SER A 50 33.36 33.71 4.15
CA SER A 50 32.62 32.46 4.38
C SER A 50 31.50 32.70 5.38
N HIS A 51 30.36 33.21 4.93
CA HIS A 51 29.12 33.03 5.68
C HIS A 51 28.69 31.58 5.52
N VAL A 52 29.15 30.74 6.45
CA VAL A 52 28.64 29.37 6.62
C VAL A 52 27.15 29.48 6.92
N LYS A 53 26.33 29.41 5.87
CA LYS A 53 24.90 29.18 5.99
C LYS A 53 24.76 27.79 6.60
N THR A 54 24.53 27.73 7.91
CA THR A 54 24.12 26.49 8.56
C THR A 54 22.77 26.11 7.96
N SER A 55 22.79 25.22 6.98
CA SER A 55 21.58 24.53 6.53
C SER A 55 21.08 23.74 7.74
N SER A 56 20.11 24.30 8.46
CA SER A 56 19.42 23.56 9.51
C SER A 56 18.73 22.40 8.82
N LYS A 57 19.36 21.21 8.88
CA LYS A 57 18.76 19.98 8.38
C LYS A 57 17.53 19.76 9.25
N ARG A 58 16.35 20.10 8.71
CA ARG A 58 15.07 19.72 9.32
C ARG A 58 15.11 18.20 9.43
N LYS A 59 15.32 17.69 10.65
CA LYS A 59 15.21 16.27 10.94
C LYS A 59 13.75 15.92 10.78
N ARG A 60 13.38 15.43 9.60
CA ARG A 60 12.10 14.77 9.40
C ARG A 60 12.30 13.36 9.94
N SER A 61 11.89 13.14 11.18
CA SER A 61 11.69 11.78 11.69
C SER A 61 10.54 11.20 10.87
N PHE A 62 10.85 10.28 9.97
CA PHE A 62 9.84 9.39 9.43
C PHE A 62 9.63 8.31 10.47
N GLU A 63 8.44 8.31 11.08
CA GLU A 63 7.94 7.12 11.76
C GLU A 63 7.68 6.10 10.66
N VAL A 64 8.66 5.22 10.45
CA VAL A 64 8.51 4.09 9.54
C VAL A 64 7.56 3.14 10.23
N GLN A 65 6.27 3.23 9.91
CA GLN A 65 5.33 2.17 10.25
C GLN A 65 5.86 0.88 9.64
N ASP A 66 5.85 -0.20 10.43
CA ASP A 66 6.15 -1.53 9.94
C ASP A 66 4.97 -2.00 9.09
N VAL A 67 4.89 -1.46 7.87
CA VAL A 67 3.81 -1.73 6.92
C VAL A 67 3.67 -3.23 6.67
N VAL A 68 4.79 -3.97 6.69
CA VAL A 68 4.79 -5.44 6.51
C VAL A 68 4.19 -6.12 7.73
N GLY A 69 4.57 -5.71 8.94
CA GLY A 69 3.97 -6.17 10.20
C GLY A 69 2.46 -5.87 10.27
N ASP A 70 2.06 -4.65 9.91
CA ASP A 70 0.66 -4.22 9.88
C ASP A 70 -0.17 -5.05 8.90
N ILE A 71 0.37 -5.30 7.69
CA ILE A 71 -0.25 -6.18 6.69
C ILE A 71 -0.35 -7.61 7.24
N SER A 72 0.71 -8.14 7.86
CA SER A 72 0.72 -9.48 8.44
C SER A 72 -0.37 -9.66 9.51
N ILE A 73 -0.55 -8.67 10.39
CA ILE A 73 -1.61 -8.69 11.42
C ILE A 73 -3.00 -8.75 10.74
N LYS A 74 -3.23 -7.95 9.69
CA LYS A 74 -4.50 -7.94 8.97
C LYS A 74 -4.79 -9.28 8.27
N PHE A 75 -3.76 -9.95 7.74
CA PHE A 75 -3.93 -11.29 7.18
C PHE A 75 -4.31 -12.34 8.22
N VAL A 76 -3.78 -12.25 9.45
CA VAL A 76 -4.17 -13.13 10.57
C VAL A 76 -5.64 -12.91 10.96
N GLU A 77 -6.09 -11.65 11.03
CA GLU A 77 -7.49 -11.32 11.31
C GLU A 77 -8.42 -11.93 10.24
N VAL A 78 -8.08 -11.79 8.96
CA VAL A 78 -8.85 -12.35 7.84
C VAL A 78 -8.86 -13.89 7.89
N ALA A 79 -7.71 -14.53 8.10
CA ALA A 79 -7.61 -15.98 8.23
C ALA A 79 -8.45 -16.52 9.40
N THR A 80 -8.45 -15.80 10.53
CA THR A 80 -9.26 -16.13 11.71
C THR A 80 -10.76 -15.98 11.42
N ALA A 81 -11.16 -14.91 10.72
CA ALA A 81 -12.55 -14.70 10.32
C ALA A 81 -13.04 -15.79 9.37
N ILE A 82 -12.22 -16.18 8.38
CA ILE A 82 -12.52 -17.29 7.46
C ILE A 82 -12.61 -18.61 8.23
N SER A 83 -11.65 -18.89 9.12
CA SER A 83 -11.67 -20.11 9.95
C SER A 83 -12.95 -20.16 10.79
N ARG A 84 -13.32 -19.04 11.44
CA ARG A 84 -14.57 -18.94 12.21
C ARG A 84 -15.82 -19.09 11.34
N MET A 85 -15.81 -18.62 10.09
CA MET A 85 -16.91 -18.83 9.14
C MET A 85 -17.00 -20.31 8.72
N VAL A 86 -15.86 -20.97 8.53
CA VAL A 86 -15.79 -22.41 8.23
C VAL A 86 -16.24 -23.23 9.45
N ASP A 87 -15.83 -22.86 10.65
CA ASP A 87 -16.25 -23.47 11.92
C ASP A 87 -17.72 -23.16 12.25
N SER A 88 -18.26 -22.06 11.70
CA SER A 88 -19.69 -21.73 11.77
C SER A 88 -20.53 -22.52 10.76
N ARG A 89 -19.92 -23.36 9.92
CA ARG A 89 -20.68 -24.39 9.21
C ARG A 89 -21.42 -25.18 10.28
N LEU A 90 -22.74 -25.11 10.18
CA LEU A 90 -23.64 -25.65 11.16
C LEU A 90 -23.30 -27.13 11.39
N ASP A 91 -22.87 -27.46 12.61
CA ASP A 91 -22.61 -28.84 12.98
C ASP A 91 -23.96 -29.57 13.08
N MET A 92 -24.30 -30.28 12.01
CA MET A 92 -25.56 -31.02 11.89
C MET A 92 -25.70 -32.07 13.00
N THR A 93 -24.59 -32.59 13.52
CA THR A 93 -24.62 -33.58 14.60
C THR A 93 -25.02 -32.93 15.93
N LYS A 94 -24.44 -31.77 16.23
CA LYS A 94 -24.79 -30.97 17.40
C LYS A 94 -26.19 -30.41 17.31
N LEU A 95 -26.63 -29.97 16.11
CA LEU A 95 -27.99 -29.48 15.89
C LEU A 95 -29.01 -30.61 16.13
N HIS A 96 -28.74 -31.82 15.64
CA HIS A 96 -29.58 -32.97 15.87
C HIS A 96 -29.67 -33.31 17.36
N GLU A 97 -28.55 -33.39 18.09
CA GLU A 97 -28.57 -33.63 19.54
C GLU A 97 -29.37 -32.57 20.31
N GLU A 98 -29.19 -31.29 19.98
CA GLU A 98 -29.90 -30.17 20.62
C GLU A 98 -31.42 -30.27 20.36
N VAL A 99 -31.83 -30.59 19.13
CA VAL A 99 -33.24 -30.77 18.77
C VAL A 99 -33.84 -31.97 19.49
N MET A 100 -33.12 -33.09 19.57
CA MET A 100 -33.59 -34.31 20.27
C MET A 100 -33.63 -34.15 21.79
N ALA A 101 -32.85 -33.21 22.36
CA ALA A 101 -32.84 -32.91 23.79
C ALA A 101 -34.06 -32.09 24.27
N MET A 102 -34.95 -31.66 23.37
CA MET A 102 -36.13 -30.85 23.72
C MET A 102 -37.20 -31.70 24.44
N GLU A 103 -37.31 -31.57 25.75
CA GLU A 103 -38.18 -32.38 26.62
C GLU A 103 -39.70 -32.16 26.41
N SER A 104 -40.10 -31.18 25.60
CA SER A 104 -41.50 -30.76 25.42
C SER A 104 -42.23 -31.41 24.24
N TYR A 105 -41.51 -32.16 23.40
CA TYR A 105 -42.05 -32.71 22.17
C TYR A 105 -41.73 -34.21 22.06
N ASN A 106 -42.59 -34.95 21.38
CA ASN A 106 -42.34 -36.36 21.12
C ASN A 106 -41.15 -36.49 20.16
N GLU A 107 -40.33 -37.52 20.36
CA GLU A 107 -39.14 -37.79 19.53
C GLU A 107 -39.46 -37.89 18.03
N GLU A 108 -40.58 -38.53 17.68
CA GLU A 108 -41.07 -38.65 16.28
C GLU A 108 -41.33 -37.27 15.65
N PHE A 109 -41.90 -36.34 16.42
CA PHE A 109 -42.17 -34.99 15.95
C PHE A 109 -40.88 -34.16 15.80
N LEU A 110 -39.93 -34.35 16.72
CA LEU A 110 -38.62 -33.70 16.65
C LEU A 110 -37.81 -34.19 15.45
N SER A 111 -37.88 -35.49 15.15
CA SER A 111 -37.27 -36.09 13.96
C SER A 111 -37.88 -35.49 12.68
N ASP A 112 -39.21 -35.48 12.55
CA ASP A 112 -39.88 -34.89 11.39
C ASP A 112 -39.53 -33.39 11.26
N ALA A 113 -39.54 -32.64 12.36
CA ALA A 113 -39.20 -31.21 12.34
C ALA A 113 -37.75 -30.94 11.93
N PHE A 114 -36.81 -31.81 12.33
CA PHE A 114 -35.43 -31.75 11.90
C PHE A 114 -35.31 -32.03 10.39
N ASP A 115 -36.01 -33.03 9.87
CA ASP A 115 -36.01 -33.34 8.43
C ASP A 115 -36.54 -32.19 7.56
N TYR A 116 -37.43 -31.34 8.09
CA TYR A 116 -37.86 -30.10 7.41
C TYR A 116 -36.86 -28.94 7.55
N LEU A 117 -35.93 -29.00 8.51
CA LEU A 117 -34.96 -27.95 8.80
C LEU A 117 -33.66 -28.09 7.98
N VAL A 118 -33.30 -29.32 7.60
CA VAL A 118 -32.09 -29.69 6.83
C VAL A 118 -32.31 -29.59 5.33
#